data_AF-A0A918NKN0-F1
#
_entry.id   AF-A0A918NKN0-F1
#
_cell.length_a   1.000
_cell.length_b   1.000
_cell.length_c   1.000
_cell.angle_alpha   90.00
_cell.angle_beta   90.00
_cell.angle_gamma   90.00
#
_symmetry.space_group_name_H-M   'P 1'
#
loop_
_entity.id
_entity.type
_entity.pdbx_description
1 polymer ?
#
loop_
_entity_poly.entity_id
_entity_poly.type
_entity_poly.pdbx_seq_one_letter_code
_entity_poly.pdbx_strand_id
1 'polypeptide(L)'
;MAEPVPDADGHLSPDDLASLALDGPRAPCPPGTALHLSRCAGCRGLLAELRRAVAAGRETSDLDALRPPPARLWDAIHHEIHRRPGPQPPPPDAGAGPVPRPPDTPITPVAPITSVPPHEAPPSWPASPSRRRPGPASALATAAATATAAVAVAVLRTALRRRARNASARA
;
A
#
# COMPACT_ATOMS: atom_id res chain seq x y z
N MET A 1 -4.40 -17.81 0.14
CA MET A 1 -4.02 -16.58 0.85
C MET A 1 -4.42 -16.76 2.29
N ALA A 2 -3.49 -16.64 3.24
CA ALA A 2 -3.81 -16.77 4.66
C ALA A 2 -4.71 -15.59 5.08
N GLU A 3 -5.72 -15.84 5.90
CA GLU A 3 -6.50 -14.76 6.49
C GLU A 3 -5.64 -14.02 7.51
N PRO A 4 -5.66 -12.67 7.52
CA PRO A 4 -4.92 -11.90 8.52
C PRO A 4 -5.55 -12.15 9.88
N VAL A 5 -4.70 -12.57 10.82
CA VAL A 5 -5.10 -12.87 12.19
C VAL A 5 -5.12 -11.55 12.97
N PRO A 6 -6.25 -11.16 13.57
CA PRO A 6 -6.29 -9.97 14.41
C PRO A 6 -5.33 -10.13 15.59
N ASP A 7 -4.73 -9.02 16.01
CA ASP A 7 -3.84 -8.99 17.17
C ASP A 7 -4.62 -9.19 18.49
N ALA A 8 -3.90 -9.18 19.61
CA ALA A 8 -4.46 -9.38 20.94
C ALA A 8 -5.55 -8.34 21.30
N ASP A 9 -5.52 -7.17 20.67
CA ASP A 9 -6.47 -6.08 20.90
C ASP A 9 -7.64 -6.11 19.90
N GLY A 10 -7.69 -7.11 19.03
CA GLY A 10 -8.73 -7.29 18.03
C GLY A 10 -8.60 -6.37 16.82
N HIS A 11 -7.43 -5.73 16.63
CA HIS A 11 -7.11 -4.92 15.46
C HIS A 11 -6.37 -5.75 14.40
N LEU A 12 -6.39 -5.26 13.16
CA LEU A 12 -5.48 -5.81 12.14
C LEU A 12 -4.04 -5.42 12.48
N SER A 13 -3.12 -6.37 12.30
CA SER A 13 -1.69 -6.12 12.48
C SER A 13 -1.25 -4.90 11.67
N PRO A 14 -0.39 -4.02 12.23
CA PRO A 14 0.19 -2.91 11.48
C PRO A 14 0.85 -3.34 10.16
N ASP A 15 1.47 -4.53 10.13
CA ASP A 15 2.12 -5.07 8.93
C ASP A 15 1.12 -5.45 7.83
N ASP A 16 -0.05 -5.97 8.20
CA ASP A 16 -1.13 -6.28 7.26
C ASP A 16 -1.72 -4.98 6.68
N LEU A 17 -1.91 -3.96 7.53
CA LEU A 17 -2.38 -2.65 7.10
C LEU A 17 -1.36 -1.95 6.19
N ALA A 18 -0.06 -2.09 6.47
CA ALA A 18 1.00 -1.58 5.62
C ALA A 18 1.02 -2.27 4.25
N SER A 19 0.87 -3.60 4.21
CA SER A 19 0.77 -4.37 2.97
C SER A 19 -0.42 -3.90 2.12
N LEU A 20 -1.61 -3.77 2.73
CA LEU A 20 -2.81 -3.23 2.07
C LEU A 20 -2.64 -1.78 1.57
N ALA A 21 -1.83 -0.98 2.25
CA ALA A 21 -1.54 0.40 1.81
C ALA A 21 -0.62 0.41 0.58
N LEU A 22 0.37 -0.48 0.52
CA LEU A 22 1.34 -0.60 -0.57
C LEU A 22 0.71 -1.16 -1.85
N ASP A 23 -0.13 -2.19 -1.71
CA ASP A 23 -0.82 -2.86 -2.81
C ASP A 23 -1.88 -1.96 -3.49
N GLY A 24 -2.37 -0.96 -2.76
CA GLY A 24 -3.31 0.03 -3.26
C GLY A 24 -4.76 -0.45 -3.35
N PRO A 25 -5.67 0.38 -3.90
CA PRO A 25 -7.12 0.13 -3.82
C PRO A 25 -7.63 -0.95 -4.78
N ARG A 26 -6.82 -1.37 -5.76
CA ARG A 26 -7.21 -2.37 -6.77
C ARG A 26 -6.83 -3.80 -6.37
N ALA A 27 -6.03 -3.95 -5.32
CA ALA A 27 -5.62 -5.25 -4.85
C ALA A 27 -6.79 -6.02 -4.22
N PRO A 28 -6.88 -7.34 -4.42
CA PRO A 28 -7.88 -8.16 -3.74
C PRO A 28 -7.73 -8.03 -2.22
N CYS A 29 -8.78 -7.55 -1.56
CA CYS A 29 -8.85 -7.51 -0.10
C CYS A 29 -9.55 -8.79 0.39
N PRO A 30 -8.96 -9.55 1.33
CA PRO A 30 -9.63 -10.71 1.91
C PRO A 30 -10.98 -10.30 2.54
N PRO A 31 -12.02 -11.14 2.45
CA PRO A 31 -13.36 -10.78 2.89
C PRO A 31 -13.43 -10.47 4.39
N GLY A 32 -12.69 -11.20 5.24
CA GLY A 32 -12.59 -10.93 6.67
C GLY A 32 -11.99 -9.55 6.97
N THR A 33 -10.94 -9.16 6.25
CA THR A 33 -10.31 -7.84 6.34
C THR A 33 -11.26 -6.73 5.92
N ALA A 34 -11.96 -6.89 4.80
CA ALA A 34 -12.92 -5.91 4.31
C ALA A 34 -14.06 -5.71 5.32
N LEU A 35 -14.58 -6.81 5.89
CA LEU A 35 -15.60 -6.75 6.94
C LEU A 35 -15.09 -6.04 8.19
N HIS A 36 -13.87 -6.36 8.65
CA HIS A 36 -13.27 -5.69 9.79
C HIS A 36 -13.11 -4.19 9.55
N LEU A 37 -12.52 -3.79 8.41
CA LEU A 37 -12.35 -2.38 8.05
C LEU A 37 -13.70 -1.63 7.96
N SER A 38 -14.78 -2.29 7.54
CA SER A 38 -16.11 -1.67 7.53
C SER A 38 -16.62 -1.29 8.93
N ARG A 39 -16.18 -2.01 9.98
CA ARG A 39 -16.65 -1.88 11.36
C ARG A 39 -15.68 -1.11 12.26
N CYS A 40 -14.38 -1.24 12.04
CA CYS A 40 -13.35 -0.67 12.90
C CYS A 40 -12.85 0.69 12.41
N ALA A 41 -13.19 1.76 13.14
CA ALA A 41 -12.73 3.11 12.80
C ALA A 41 -11.22 3.31 12.98
N GLY A 42 -10.60 2.64 13.97
CA GLY A 42 -9.16 2.72 14.22
C GLY A 42 -8.33 2.18 13.06
N CYS A 43 -8.61 0.95 12.61
CA CYS A 43 -7.92 0.35 11.47
C CYS A 43 -8.14 1.14 10.17
N ARG A 44 -9.33 1.73 9.96
CA ARG A 44 -9.56 2.64 8.82
C ARG A 44 -8.72 3.91 8.90
N GLY A 45 -8.61 4.51 10.08
CA GLY A 45 -7.79 5.70 10.31
C GLY A 45 -6.32 5.44 10.00
N LEU A 46 -5.77 4.37 10.57
CA LEU A 46 -4.39 3.97 10.34
C LEU A 46 -4.12 3.62 8.87
N LEU A 47 -5.01 2.86 8.22
CA LEU A 47 -4.86 2.56 6.78
C LEU A 47 -4.88 3.82 5.92
N ALA A 48 -5.71 4.81 6.24
CA ALA A 48 -5.74 6.08 5.52
C ALA A 48 -4.45 6.90 5.72
N GLU A 49 -3.85 6.85 6.92
CA GLU A 49 -2.55 7.46 7.20
C GLU A 49 -1.43 6.81 6.40
N LEU A 50 -1.35 5.47 6.42
CA LEU A 50 -0.37 4.71 5.66
C LEU A 50 -0.50 4.99 4.15
N ARG A 51 -1.72 5.05 3.62
CA ARG A 51 -1.96 5.40 2.21
C ARG A 51 -1.49 6.81 1.85
N ARG A 52 -1.67 7.79 2.74
CA ARG A 52 -1.12 9.14 2.53
C ARG A 52 0.40 9.14 2.53
N ALA A 53 1.03 8.39 3.43
CA ALA A 53 2.49 8.24 3.47
C ALA A 53 3.03 7.58 2.18
N VAL A 54 2.36 6.52 1.69
CA VAL A 54 2.71 5.87 0.42
C VAL A 54 2.57 6.83 -0.75
N ALA A 55 1.48 7.62 -0.81
CA ALA A 55 1.29 8.62 -1.86
C ALA A 55 2.41 9.67 -1.85
N ALA A 56 2.72 10.24 -0.68
CA ALA A 56 3.80 11.20 -0.53
C ALA A 56 5.16 10.60 -0.95
N GLY A 57 5.46 9.36 -0.56
CA GLY A 57 6.69 8.67 -0.96
C GLY A 57 6.81 8.51 -2.47
N ARG A 58 5.71 8.15 -3.15
CA ARG A 58 5.66 8.04 -4.61
C ARG A 58 5.83 9.38 -5.31
N GLU A 59 5.30 10.47 -4.75
CA GLU A 59 5.45 11.83 -5.29
C GLU A 59 6.87 12.38 -5.09
N THR A 60 7.54 12.07 -3.98
CA THR A 60 8.92 12.49 -3.72
C THR A 60 9.97 11.65 -4.44
N SER A 61 9.58 10.53 -5.04
CA SER A 61 10.49 9.72 -5.84
C SER A 61 10.84 10.50 -7.09
N ASP A 62 12.05 11.02 -7.15
CA ASP A 62 12.56 11.75 -8.30
C ASP A 62 12.55 10.82 -9.52
N LEU A 63 11.52 10.97 -10.36
CA LEU A 63 11.36 10.15 -11.55
C LEU A 63 12.51 10.36 -12.53
N ASP A 64 13.20 11.50 -12.47
CA ASP A 64 14.36 11.79 -13.31
C ASP A 64 15.61 11.04 -12.83
N ALA A 65 15.63 10.58 -11.57
CA ALA A 65 16.66 9.67 -11.06
C ALA A 65 16.44 8.21 -11.48
N LEU A 66 15.25 7.86 -11.99
CA LEU A 66 14.98 6.51 -12.49
C LEU A 66 15.51 6.37 -13.92
N ARG A 67 16.41 5.41 -14.12
CA ARG A 67 16.87 5.06 -15.46
C ARG A 67 15.67 4.57 -16.28
N PRO A 68 15.43 5.11 -17.49
CA PRO A 68 14.34 4.64 -18.33
C PRO A 68 14.54 3.15 -18.67
N PRO A 69 13.47 2.35 -18.70
CA PRO A 69 13.56 0.94 -19.09
C PRO A 69 14.04 0.82 -20.56
N PRO A 70 14.77 -0.25 -20.92
CA PRO A 70 15.28 -0.42 -22.27
C PRO A 70 14.15 -0.63 -23.28
N ALA A 71 14.30 -0.08 -24.49
CA ALA A 71 13.28 -0.11 -25.55
C ALA A 71 12.71 -1.51 -25.82
N ARG A 72 13.58 -2.54 -25.86
CA ARG A 72 13.19 -3.95 -26.07
C ARG A 72 12.12 -4.47 -25.09
N LEU A 73 12.07 -3.92 -23.87
CA LEU A 73 11.07 -4.31 -22.88
C LEU A 73 9.69 -3.80 -23.29
N TRP A 74 9.61 -2.56 -23.80
CA TRP A 74 8.38 -2.01 -24.31
C TRP A 74 7.90 -2.76 -25.55
N ASP A 75 8.81 -3.08 -26.47
CA ASP A 75 8.48 -3.89 -27.65
C ASP A 75 7.89 -5.25 -27.26
N ALA A 76 8.48 -5.92 -26.26
CA ALA A 76 7.97 -7.18 -25.74
C ALA A 76 6.59 -7.05 -25.08
N ILE A 77 6.36 -5.98 -24.29
CA ILE A 77 5.05 -5.71 -23.66
C ILE A 77 3.98 -5.46 -24.73
N HIS A 78 4.28 -4.61 -25.71
CA HIS A 78 3.37 -4.35 -26.83
C HIS A 78 3.05 -5.64 -27.55
N HIS A 79 4.07 -6.44 -27.87
CA HIS A 79 3.86 -7.70 -28.56
C HIS A 79 2.98 -8.67 -27.76
N GLU A 80 3.20 -8.80 -26.44
CA GLU A 80 2.38 -9.66 -25.57
C GLU A 80 0.93 -9.20 -25.46
N ILE A 81 0.68 -7.90 -25.32
CA ILE A 81 -0.68 -7.34 -25.27
C ILE A 81 -1.45 -7.64 -26.57
N HIS A 82 -0.78 -7.60 -27.72
CA HIS A 82 -1.40 -7.89 -29.01
C HIS A 82 -1.55 -9.40 -29.30
N ARG A 83 -0.78 -10.26 -28.63
CA ARG A 83 -0.95 -11.72 -28.72
C ARG A 83 -2.14 -12.23 -27.93
N ARG A 84 -2.47 -11.60 -26.80
CA ARG A 84 -3.65 -11.98 -26.02
C ARG A 84 -4.89 -11.64 -26.83
N PRO A 85 -5.77 -12.62 -27.12
CA PRO A 85 -7.09 -12.29 -27.64
C PRO A 85 -7.72 -11.29 -26.68
N GLY A 86 -8.24 -10.18 -27.22
CA GLY A 86 -8.98 -9.21 -26.41
C GLY A 86 -10.06 -9.91 -25.59
N PRO A 87 -10.52 -9.30 -24.48
CA PRO A 87 -11.60 -9.88 -23.67
C PRO A 87 -12.74 -10.27 -24.62
N GLN A 88 -12.99 -11.57 -24.77
CA GLN A 88 -14.12 -11.99 -25.60
C GLN A 88 -15.38 -11.39 -24.98
N PRO A 89 -16.21 -10.68 -25.76
CA PRO A 89 -17.49 -10.25 -25.25
C PRO A 89 -18.24 -11.48 -24.76
N PRO A 90 -18.88 -11.42 -23.57
CA PRO A 90 -19.65 -12.56 -23.08
C PRO A 90 -20.69 -12.93 -24.15
N PRO A 91 -20.88 -14.23 -24.44
CA PRO A 91 -21.88 -14.64 -25.42
C PRO A 91 -23.26 -14.11 -25.00
N PRO A 92 -24.09 -13.64 -25.96
CA PRO A 92 -25.33 -12.91 -25.67
C PRO A 92 -26.38 -13.71 -24.88
N ASP A 93 -26.20 -15.03 -24.74
CA ASP A 93 -27.17 -15.93 -24.10
C ASP A 93 -26.66 -16.62 -22.83
N ALA A 94 -25.57 -16.16 -22.21
CA ALA A 94 -25.14 -16.67 -20.90
C ALA A 94 -26.01 -16.11 -19.75
N GLY A 95 -27.33 -16.31 -19.83
CA GLY A 95 -28.22 -16.15 -18.69
C GLY A 95 -27.87 -17.20 -17.64
N ALA A 96 -27.47 -16.73 -16.45
CA ALA A 96 -27.51 -17.41 -15.14
C ALA A 96 -27.54 -18.96 -15.15
N GLY A 97 -26.64 -19.59 -15.92
CA GLY A 97 -26.46 -21.03 -15.88
C GLY A 97 -25.82 -21.44 -14.57
N PRO A 98 -26.13 -22.61 -14.00
CA PRO A 98 -25.44 -23.13 -12.83
C PRO A 98 -23.94 -23.15 -13.11
N VAL A 99 -23.16 -22.45 -12.29
CA VAL A 99 -21.69 -22.50 -12.35
C VAL A 99 -21.28 -23.97 -12.32
N PRO A 100 -20.57 -24.49 -13.35
CA PRO A 100 -20.11 -25.87 -13.32
C PRO A 100 -19.22 -26.05 -12.10
N ARG A 101 -19.65 -26.91 -11.17
CA ARG A 101 -18.82 -27.32 -10.05
C ARG A 101 -17.56 -27.97 -10.65
N PRO A 102 -16.35 -27.47 -10.34
CA PRO A 102 -15.14 -28.10 -10.83
C PRO A 102 -15.14 -29.57 -10.40
N PRO A 103 -14.75 -30.51 -11.28
CA PRO A 103 -14.70 -31.92 -10.93
C PRO A 103 -13.82 -32.11 -9.70
N ASP A 104 -14.28 -32.92 -8.74
CA ASP A 104 -13.56 -33.35 -7.54
C ASP A 104 -12.34 -34.20 -7.96
N THR A 105 -11.37 -33.54 -8.58
CA THR A 105 -10.13 -34.16 -9.01
C THR A 105 -9.31 -34.29 -7.73
N PRO A 106 -8.93 -35.50 -7.31
CA PRO A 106 -8.09 -35.66 -6.14
C PRO A 106 -6.81 -34.85 -6.36
N ILE A 107 -6.59 -33.87 -5.48
CA ILE A 107 -5.37 -33.08 -5.45
C ILE A 107 -4.24 -34.07 -5.20
N THR A 108 -3.48 -34.40 -6.24
CA THR A 108 -2.24 -35.14 -6.07
C THR A 108 -1.31 -34.27 -5.22
N PRO A 109 -0.83 -34.76 -4.06
CA PRO A 109 0.11 -34.00 -3.25
C PRO A 109 1.35 -33.71 -4.10
N VAL A 110 1.59 -32.43 -4.36
CA VAL A 110 2.83 -31.95 -4.96
C VAL A 110 3.95 -32.39 -4.01
N ALA A 111 4.91 -33.17 -4.52
CA ALA A 111 6.03 -33.64 -3.74
C ALA A 111 6.74 -32.44 -3.08
N PRO A 112 7.13 -32.52 -1.80
CA PRO A 112 7.85 -31.45 -1.13
C PRO A 112 9.15 -31.17 -1.90
N ILE A 113 9.36 -29.90 -2.23
CA ILE A 113 10.59 -29.42 -2.86
C ILE A 113 11.67 -29.42 -1.78
N THR A 114 12.29 -30.57 -1.53
CA THR A 114 13.29 -30.79 -0.46
C THR A 114 14.70 -30.31 -0.84
N SER A 115 14.82 -29.36 -1.78
CA SER A 115 16.12 -28.91 -2.27
C SER A 115 16.17 -27.40 -2.30
N VAL A 116 16.40 -26.81 -1.12
CA VAL A 116 16.95 -25.47 -1.02
C VAL A 116 18.41 -25.58 -1.46
N PRO A 117 18.83 -24.97 -2.58
CA PRO A 117 20.24 -24.94 -2.94
C PRO A 117 21.04 -24.32 -1.79
N PRO A 118 22.27 -24.79 -1.52
CA PRO A 118 23.11 -24.21 -0.48
C PRO A 118 23.21 -22.71 -0.73
N HIS A 119 22.73 -21.93 0.24
CA HIS A 119 22.82 -20.48 0.22
C HIS A 119 24.30 -20.12 0.19
N GLU A 120 24.83 -19.72 -0.97
CA GLU A 120 26.14 -19.10 -1.04
C GLU A 120 26.15 -17.96 -0.02
N ALA A 121 27.20 -17.92 0.79
CA ALA A 121 27.35 -16.90 1.82
C ALA A 121 27.18 -15.52 1.14
N PRO A 122 26.31 -14.64 1.67
CA PRO A 122 26.15 -13.32 1.09
C PRO A 122 27.52 -12.64 1.01
N PRO A 123 27.79 -11.87 -0.06
CA PRO A 123 29.02 -11.10 -0.16
C PRO A 123 29.19 -10.28 1.13
N SER A 124 30.39 -10.32 1.70
CA SER A 124 30.75 -9.57 2.89
C SER A 124 30.71 -8.07 2.57
N TRP A 125 29.52 -7.48 2.69
CA TRP A 125 29.36 -6.05 2.62
C TRP A 125 30.29 -5.40 3.65
N PRO A 126 31.05 -4.35 3.28
CA PRO A 126 31.79 -3.59 4.27
C PRO A 126 30.81 -3.14 5.35
N ALA A 127 31.14 -3.44 6.61
CA ALA A 127 30.32 -3.10 7.76
C ALA A 127 29.88 -1.64 7.63
N SER A 128 28.57 -1.43 7.45
CA SER A 128 28.01 -0.09 7.44
C SER A 128 28.51 0.62 8.70
N PRO A 129 29.11 1.82 8.58
CA PRO A 129 29.58 2.55 9.74
C PRO A 129 28.38 2.73 10.67
N SER A 130 28.42 2.05 11.82
CA SER A 130 27.40 2.17 12.83
C SER A 130 27.27 3.65 13.13
N ARG A 131 26.14 4.26 12.75
CA ARG A 131 25.81 5.62 13.17
C ARG A 131 25.70 5.56 14.69
N ARG A 132 26.81 5.87 15.37
CA ARG A 132 26.82 6.11 16.81
C ARG A 132 25.78 7.19 17.02
N ARG A 133 24.65 6.79 17.62
CA ARG A 133 23.63 7.74 18.06
C ARG A 133 24.36 8.77 18.92
N PRO A 134 24.34 10.07 18.58
CA PRO A 134 24.82 11.08 19.50
C PRO A 134 24.00 10.96 20.78
N GLY A 135 24.70 10.73 21.90
CA GLY A 135 24.07 10.61 23.21
C GLY A 135 23.37 11.91 23.63
N PRO A 136 22.44 11.85 24.59
CA PRO A 136 21.58 12.97 24.99
C PRO A 136 22.30 13.99 25.89
N ALA A 137 23.56 14.34 25.58
CA ALA A 137 24.40 15.18 26.44
C ALA A 137 24.79 16.53 25.84
N SER A 138 24.17 16.99 24.75
CA SER A 138 24.54 18.29 24.15
C SER A 138 23.37 18.99 23.46
N ALA A 139 22.49 19.61 24.24
CA ALA A 139 21.63 20.71 23.76
C ALA A 139 21.05 21.50 24.96
N LEU A 140 21.92 22.20 25.68
CA LEU A 140 21.54 23.43 26.40
C LEU A 140 21.99 24.60 25.52
N ALA A 141 21.08 25.57 25.32
CA ALA A 141 21.12 26.73 24.41
C ALA A 141 20.83 26.38 22.93
N THR A 142 19.77 26.89 22.27
CA THR A 142 19.11 28.21 22.36
C THR A 142 17.58 28.09 22.26
N ALA A 143 16.89 28.74 23.19
CA ALA A 143 15.50 29.11 23.04
C ALA A 143 15.39 30.33 22.12
N ALA A 144 14.73 30.19 20.96
CA ALA A 144 13.88 31.20 20.31
C ALA A 144 13.48 30.75 18.90
N ALA A 145 12.19 30.88 18.61
CA ALA A 145 11.56 30.91 17.27
C ALA A 145 11.21 29.57 16.57
N THR A 146 10.20 28.84 17.08
CA THR A 146 9.29 28.02 16.24
C THR A 146 7.86 27.94 16.81
N ALA A 147 7.28 29.07 17.23
CA ALA A 147 5.89 29.13 17.73
C ALA A 147 4.90 29.85 16.77
N THR A 148 5.27 30.11 15.51
CA THR A 148 4.41 30.86 14.56
C THR A 148 3.73 30.02 13.48
N ALA A 149 4.24 28.81 13.17
CA ALA A 149 3.68 28.01 12.06
C ALA A 149 2.33 27.34 12.38
N ALA A 150 2.10 26.92 13.63
CA ALA A 150 0.87 26.21 14.00
C ALA A 150 -0.36 27.13 14.04
N VAL A 151 -0.19 28.42 14.41
CA VAL A 151 -1.30 29.39 14.49
C VAL A 151 -1.79 29.80 13.11
N ALA A 152 -0.89 29.97 12.14
CA ALA A 152 -1.26 30.36 10.76
C ALA A 152 -2.16 29.33 10.07
N VAL A 153 -1.89 28.03 10.26
CA VAL A 153 -2.71 26.95 9.67
C VAL A 153 -4.10 26.89 10.30
N ALA A 154 -4.23 27.15 11.61
CA ALA A 154 -5.52 27.15 12.31
C ALA A 154 -6.42 28.33 11.88
N VAL A 155 -5.84 29.53 11.68
CA VAL A 155 -6.57 30.72 11.21
C VAL A 155 -7.04 30.55 9.76
N LEU A 156 -6.20 29.98 8.89
CA LEU A 156 -6.59 29.75 7.49
C LEU A 156 -7.73 28.73 7.38
N ARG A 157 -7.70 27.65 8.17
CA ARG A 157 -8.77 26.65 8.21
C ARG A 157 -10.09 27.22 8.72
N THR A 158 -10.05 28.11 9.71
CA THR A 158 -11.26 28.74 10.26
C THR A 158 -11.85 29.79 9.31
N ALA A 159 -11.03 30.55 8.60
CA ALA A 159 -11.48 31.49 7.58
C ALA A 159 -12.17 30.78 6.39
N LEU A 160 -11.61 29.67 5.90
CA LEU A 160 -12.21 28.89 4.82
C LEU A 160 -13.56 28.27 5.21
N ARG A 161 -13.68 27.77 6.45
CA ARG A 161 -14.95 27.24 6.98
C ARG A 161 -16.03 28.32 7.09
N ARG A 162 -15.68 29.55 7.48
CA ARG A 162 -16.64 30.68 7.54
C ARG A 162 -17.11 31.10 6.14
N ARG A 163 -16.21 31.14 5.16
CA ARG A 163 -16.56 31.46 3.76
C ARG A 163 -17.55 30.46 3.16
N ALA A 164 -17.31 29.16 3.38
CA ALA A 164 -18.22 28.11 2.89
C ALA A 164 -19.63 28.24 3.48
N ARG A 165 -19.74 28.51 4.80
CA ARG A 165 -21.06 28.69 5.46
C ARG A 165 -21.82 29.91 4.95
N ASN A 166 -21.14 31.03 4.72
CA ASN A 166 -21.78 32.25 4.22
C ASN A 166 -22.25 32.11 2.76
N ALA A 167 -21.58 31.29 1.95
CA ALA A 167 -22.03 30.98 0.59
C ALA A 167 -23.31 30.13 0.60
N SER A 168 -23.43 29.18 1.54
CA SER A 168 -24.64 28.35 1.68
C SER A 168 -25.85 29.08 2.24
N ALA A 169 -25.68 30.23 2.91
CA ALA A 169 -26.79 31.01 3.47
C ALA A 169 -27.35 32.06 2.49
N ARG A 170 -26.72 32.24 1.32
CA ARG A 170 -27.14 33.20 0.29
C ARG A 170 -27.74 32.54 -0.95
N ALA A 171 -27.74 31.20 -1.00
CA ALA A 171 -28.46 30.40 -2.00
C ALA A 171 -29.77 29.93 -1.39
#